data_AF-A0A2E4N6B3-F1
#
_entry.id   AF-A0A2E4N6B3-F1
#
_cell.length_a   1.000
_cell.length_b   1.000
_cell.length_c   1.000
_cell.angle_alpha   90.00
_cell.angle_beta   90.00
_cell.angle_gamma   90.00
#
_symmetry.space_group_name_H-M   'P 1'
#
loop_
_entity.id
_entity.type
_entity.pdbx_description
1 polymer ?
#
loop_
_entity_poly.entity_id
_entity_poly.type
_entity_poly.pdbx_seq_one_letter_code
_entity_poly.pdbx_strand_id
1 'polypeptide(L)'
;MFQKLKKRWGLNSNTQVLIIFIVFGITGSSSLYISQPVMEYLSISNDNIILRIIIVTIIYQFILLIVAFIFGQFKWFWNFFYKKLFIKIGLIK
;
A
#
# COMPACT_ATOMS: atom_id res chain seq x y z
N MET A 1 -15.59 -6.44 17.85
CA MET A 1 -14.81 -5.45 17.06
C MET A 1 -14.31 -6.00 15.72
N PHE A 2 -13.60 -7.14 15.70
CA PHE A 2 -13.07 -7.78 14.47
C PHE A 2 -14.09 -8.10 13.38
N GLN A 3 -15.33 -8.42 13.73
CA GLN A 3 -16.38 -8.69 12.75
C GLN A 3 -16.77 -7.44 11.92
N LYS A 4 -16.73 -6.23 12.51
CA LYS A 4 -17.02 -4.98 11.80
C LYS A 4 -15.92 -4.66 10.77
N LEU A 5 -14.66 -4.92 11.10
CA LEU A 5 -13.50 -4.77 10.21
C LEU A 5 -13.59 -5.74 9.03
N LYS A 6 -13.86 -7.03 9.29
CA LYS A 6 -14.04 -8.05 8.24
C LYS A 6 -15.14 -7.67 7.26
N LYS A 7 -16.31 -7.21 7.75
CA LYS A 7 -17.43 -6.79 6.90
C LYS A 7 -17.11 -5.52 6.08
N ARG A 8 -16.39 -4.55 6.65
CA ARG A 8 -15.98 -3.32 5.93
C ARG A 8 -14.94 -3.58 4.84
N TRP A 9 -14.08 -4.58 5.03
CA TRP A 9 -12.96 -4.88 4.14
C TRP A 9 -13.24 -6.08 3.20
N GLY A 10 -14.42 -6.69 3.31
CA GLY A 10 -14.82 -7.85 2.50
C GLY A 10 -13.95 -9.08 2.74
N LEU A 11 -13.44 -9.25 3.96
CA LEU A 11 -12.53 -10.33 4.34
C LEU A 11 -13.30 -11.50 4.93
N ASN A 12 -13.12 -12.69 4.33
CA ASN A 12 -13.80 -13.92 4.78
C ASN A 12 -13.08 -14.61 5.93
N SER A 13 -11.75 -14.42 6.08
CA SER A 13 -10.92 -15.13 7.06
C SER A 13 -10.17 -14.20 8.02
N ASN A 14 -9.99 -14.65 9.27
CA ASN A 14 -9.11 -14.00 10.26
C ASN A 14 -7.63 -14.06 9.85
N THR A 15 -7.21 -15.14 9.19
CA THR A 15 -5.83 -15.28 8.71
C THR A 15 -5.48 -14.24 7.66
N GLN A 16 -6.47 -13.85 6.84
CA GLN A 16 -6.30 -12.82 5.83
C GLN A 16 -6.01 -11.45 6.45
N VAL A 17 -6.71 -11.11 7.54
CA VAL A 17 -6.47 -9.88 8.32
C VAL A 17 -5.03 -9.86 8.84
N LEU A 18 -4.56 -10.97 9.42
CA LEU A 18 -3.20 -11.08 9.95
C LEU A 18 -2.15 -10.87 8.83
N ILE A 19 -2.32 -11.55 7.69
CA ILE A 19 -1.42 -11.41 6.55
C ILE A 19 -1.38 -9.96 6.05
N ILE A 20 -2.53 -9.29 5.99
CA ILE A 20 -2.60 -7.89 5.57
C ILE A 20 -1.82 -6.98 6.53
N PHE A 21 -1.93 -7.19 7.85
CA PHE A 21 -1.13 -6.44 8.82
C PHE A 21 0.37 -6.68 8.65
N ILE A 22 0.79 -7.93 8.40
CA ILE A 22 2.19 -8.27 8.14
C ILE A 22 2.68 -7.58 6.87
N VAL A 23 1.92 -7.67 5.77
CA VAL A 23 2.23 -7.00 4.50
C VAL A 23 2.35 -5.49 4.71
N PHE A 24 1.46 -4.88 5.50
CA PHE A 24 1.53 -3.45 5.80
C PHE A 24 2.74 -3.05 6.64
N GLY A 25 3.12 -3.88 7.63
CA GLY A 25 4.31 -3.63 8.45
C GLY A 25 5.60 -3.71 7.63
N ILE A 26 5.70 -4.71 6.76
CA ILE A 26 6.85 -4.88 5.86
C ILE A 26 6.90 -3.73 4.86
N THR A 27 5.79 -3.46 4.16
CA THR A 27 5.76 -2.43 3.10
C THR A 27 5.98 -1.03 3.64
N GLY A 28 5.47 -0.71 4.84
CA GLY A 28 5.70 0.58 5.49
C GLY A 28 7.15 0.82 5.91
N SER A 29 7.82 -0.22 6.43
CA SER A 29 9.23 -0.12 6.79
C SER A 29 10.12 -0.07 5.54
N SER A 30 9.83 -0.92 4.55
CA SER A 30 10.60 -1.00 3.31
C SER A 30 10.48 0.24 2.42
N SER A 31 9.32 0.90 2.38
CA SER A 31 9.14 2.10 1.55
C SER A 31 10.00 3.27 2.00
N LEU A 32 10.23 3.43 3.31
CA LEU A 32 11.13 4.46 3.82
C LEU A 32 12.57 4.17 3.39
N TYR A 33 13.03 2.93 3.52
CA TYR A 33 14.38 2.53 3.13
C TYR A 33 14.63 2.67 1.62
N ILE A 34 13.65 2.28 0.79
CA ILE A 34 13.77 2.36 -0.68
C ILE A 34 13.58 3.79 -1.19
N SER A 35 12.83 4.64 -0.47
CA SER A 35 12.64 6.04 -0.89
C SER A 35 13.90 6.88 -0.81
N GLN A 36 14.80 6.60 0.15
CA GLN A 36 16.05 7.32 0.33
C GLN A 36 16.95 7.29 -0.90
N PRO A 37 17.35 6.11 -1.45
CA PRO A 37 18.20 6.05 -2.64
C PRO A 37 17.49 6.62 -3.88
N VAL A 38 16.16 6.56 -3.96
CA VAL A 38 15.41 7.16 -5.08
C VAL A 38 15.44 8.69 -5.02
N MET A 39 15.32 9.29 -3.83
CA MET A 39 15.44 10.75 -3.67
C MET A 39 16.86 11.24 -3.96
N GLU A 40 17.86 10.47 -3.53
CA GLU A 40 19.27 10.77 -3.77
C GLU A 40 19.63 10.66 -5.26
N TYR A 41 19.14 9.62 -5.95
CA TYR A 41 19.28 9.48 -7.41
C TYR A 41 18.66 10.65 -8.19
N LEU A 42 17.51 11.16 -7.72
CA LEU A 42 16.83 12.30 -8.33
C LEU A 42 17.43 13.65 -7.94
N SER A 43 18.47 13.69 -7.08
CA SER A 43 19.13 14.90 -6.57
C SER A 43 18.13 15.93 -6.00
N ILE A 44 17.04 15.45 -5.40
CA ILE A 44 16.01 16.32 -4.81
C ILE A 44 16.53 16.79 -3.46
N SER A 45 16.63 18.11 -3.26
CA SER A 45 17.03 18.64 -1.94
C SER A 45 16.05 18.12 -0.87
N ASN A 46 16.59 17.71 0.28
CA ASN A 46 15.82 17.18 1.41
C ASN A 46 14.81 18.18 1.99
N ASP A 47 14.81 19.43 1.51
CA ASP A 47 13.96 20.51 2.02
C ASP A 47 12.51 20.38 1.53
N ASN A 48 12.29 19.69 0.40
CA ASN A 48 10.96 19.51 -0.16
C ASN A 48 10.22 18.32 0.46
N ILE A 49 9.72 18.52 1.68
CA ILE A 49 8.93 17.52 2.44
C ILE A 49 7.73 17.01 1.62
N ILE A 50 7.10 17.88 0.83
CA ILE A 50 5.94 17.52 -0.02
C ILE A 50 6.35 16.51 -1.10
N LEU A 51 7.46 16.77 -1.83
CA LEU A 51 7.97 15.83 -2.83
C LEU A 51 8.38 14.50 -2.20
N ARG A 52 9.04 14.54 -1.03
CA ARG A 52 9.41 13.35 -0.29
C ARG A 52 8.19 12.49 0.03
N ILE A 53 7.12 13.08 0.56
CA ILE A 53 5.88 12.36 0.86
C ILE A 53 5.30 11.75 -0.42
N ILE A 54 5.24 12.50 -1.53
CA ILE A 54 4.71 12.00 -2.81
C ILE A 54 5.53 10.79 -3.28
N ILE A 55 6.85 10.88 -3.29
CA ILE A 55 7.76 9.81 -3.74
C ILE A 55 7.62 8.57 -2.85
N VAL A 56 7.67 8.73 -1.52
CA VAL A 56 7.45 7.64 -0.57
C VAL A 56 6.10 6.97 -0.82
N THR A 57 5.06 7.78 -1.06
CA THR A 57 3.70 7.27 -1.29
C THR A 57 3.61 6.48 -2.60
N ILE A 58 4.27 6.95 -3.67
CA ILE A 58 4.33 6.25 -4.96
C ILE A 58 5.09 4.93 -4.82
N ILE A 59 6.29 4.96 -4.25
CA ILE A 59 7.14 3.78 -4.02
C ILE A 59 6.41 2.75 -3.15
N TYR A 60 5.73 3.22 -2.11
CA TYR A 60 4.93 2.38 -1.23
C TYR A 60 3.86 1.59 -2.01
N GLN A 61 3.19 2.19 -3.00
CA GLN A 61 2.19 1.45 -3.80
C GLN A 61 2.81 0.27 -4.57
N PHE A 62 4.00 0.47 -5.15
CA PHE A 62 4.70 -0.60 -5.86
C PHE A 62 5.15 -1.71 -4.93
N ILE A 63 5.78 -1.37 -3.80
CA ILE A 63 6.24 -2.36 -2.81
C ILE A 63 5.06 -3.13 -2.25
N LEU A 64 3.94 -2.45 -1.97
CA LEU A 64 2.72 -3.08 -1.47
C LEU A 64 2.17 -4.14 -2.43
N LEU A 65 2.16 -3.87 -3.73
CA LEU A 65 1.75 -4.85 -4.73
C LEU A 65 2.71 -6.05 -4.80
N ILE A 66 4.02 -5.81 -4.74
CA ILE A 66 5.05 -6.85 -4.79
C ILE A 66 4.95 -7.76 -3.55
N VAL A 67 4.89 -7.18 -2.35
CA VAL A 67 4.78 -7.95 -1.10
C VAL A 67 3.44 -8.68 -1.04
N ALA A 68 2.33 -8.04 -1.45
CA ALA A 68 1.04 -8.71 -1.54
C ALA A 68 1.04 -9.90 -2.52
N PHE A 69 1.81 -9.82 -3.61
CA PHE A 69 2.02 -10.92 -4.55
C PHE A 69 2.75 -12.10 -3.90
N ILE A 70 3.84 -11.83 -3.17
CA ILE A 70 4.61 -12.85 -2.44
C ILE A 70 3.72 -13.60 -1.42
N PHE A 71 2.84 -12.88 -0.72
CA PHE A 71 1.93 -13.46 0.28
C PHE A 71 0.62 -14.02 -0.32
N GLY A 72 0.46 -14.03 -1.65
CA GLY A 72 -0.75 -14.54 -2.32
C GLY A 72 -2.02 -13.71 -2.10
N GLN A 73 -1.90 -12.50 -1.52
CA GLN A 73 -3.00 -11.56 -1.27
C GLN A 73 -3.15 -10.49 -2.36
N PHE A 74 -2.42 -10.60 -3.48
CA PHE A 74 -2.45 -9.65 -4.59
C PHE A 74 -3.86 -9.36 -5.08
N LYS A 75 -4.70 -10.39 -5.31
CA LYS A 75 -6.09 -10.18 -5.78
C LYS A 75 -6.91 -9.34 -4.80
N TRP A 76 -6.73 -9.54 -3.50
CA TRP A 76 -7.45 -8.77 -2.48
C TRP A 76 -6.94 -7.32 -2.45
N PHE A 77 -5.62 -7.11 -2.42
CA PHE A 77 -5.02 -5.78 -2.45
C PHE A 77 -5.33 -5.03 -3.74
N TRP A 78 -5.28 -5.69 -4.89
CA TRP A 78 -5.67 -5.15 -6.18
C TRP A 78 -7.14 -4.74 -6.17
N ASN A 79 -8.05 -5.60 -5.71
CA ASN A 79 -9.46 -5.26 -5.65
C ASN A 79 -9.74 -4.14 -4.62
N PHE A 80 -9.01 -4.11 -3.51
CA PHE A 80 -9.08 -3.04 -2.50
C PHE A 80 -8.57 -1.71 -3.06
N PHE A 81 -7.43 -1.72 -3.75
CA PHE A 81 -6.80 -0.54 -4.34
C PHE A 81 -7.61 -0.05 -5.54
N TYR A 82 -7.98 -0.93 -6.46
CA TYR A 82 -8.82 -0.64 -7.61
C TYR A 82 -10.17 -0.08 -7.17
N LYS A 83 -10.89 -0.75 -6.25
CA LYS A 83 -12.16 -0.20 -5.74
C LYS A 83 -11.97 1.12 -5.00
N LYS A 84 -10.96 1.29 -4.15
CA LYS A 84 -10.82 2.54 -3.39
C LYS A 84 -10.30 3.72 -4.23
N LEU A 85 -9.45 3.46 -5.23
CA LEU A 85 -8.87 4.49 -6.08
C LEU A 85 -9.80 4.83 -7.26
N PHE A 86 -10.33 3.83 -7.99
CA PHE A 86 -11.21 4.06 -9.15
C PHE A 86 -12.62 4.51 -8.79
N ILE A 87 -13.21 4.06 -7.67
CA ILE A 87 -14.52 4.58 -7.23
C ILE A 87 -14.40 6.07 -6.84
N LYS A 88 -13.27 6.49 -6.28
CA LYS A 88 -13.01 7.91 -5.97
C LYS A 88 -12.74 8.76 -7.21
N ILE A 89 -12.21 8.17 -8.28
CA ILE A 89 -11.97 8.84 -9.57
C ILE A 89 -13.24 8.81 -10.46
N GLY A 90 -14.31 8.12 -10.04
CA GLY A 90 -15.62 8.15 -10.70
C GLY A 90 -15.70 7.36 -12.02
N LEU A 91 -14.72 6.53 -12.32
CA LEU A 91 -14.61 5.82 -13.61
C LEU A 91 -15.42 4.53 -13.70
N ILE A 92 -15.99 4.04 -12.60
CA ILE A 92 -16.83 2.84 -12.59
C ILE A 92 -18.00 3.07 -11.63
N LYS A 93 -19.21 3.03 -12.18
CA LYS A 93 -20.49 3.09 -11.47
C LYS A 93 -20.85 1.72 -10.89
#